data_AF-E3NP34-F1
#
_entry.id   AF-E3NP34-F1
#
_cell.length_a   1.000
_cell.length_b   1.000
_cell.length_c   1.000
_cell.angle_alpha   90.00
_cell.angle_beta   90.00
_cell.angle_gamma   90.00
#
_symmetry.space_group_name_H-M   'P 1'
#
loop_
_entity.id
_entity.type
_entity.pdbx_description
1 polymer ?
#
loop_
_entity_poly.entity_id
_entity_poly.type
_entity_poly.pdbx_seq_one_letter_code
_entity_poly.pdbx_strand_id
1 'polypeptide(L)'
;MNFSVFFLLVLPVLAQFGSDEEPQETVPVGYSTPEIDTEPPVVDSIPKVEEAESVVVAEGMPDTEKLFGIPNNLWRCGSGDFVTKMAINKINETCPLAAAEFNHCCAVHDDCYDGQRGQKHCDRQFCECLEYHVATDPNAANCGNLTKMVCPLLSYYGRFAYDDSRNAKNSSVTESPVAAESLKVPTQIPHLSEPYVDIYASCDEQHATFASCALNNDLCYRTPRAEPKEQCTVHLIRCLDDTRFNRKPSKTCDLAIDEYLWKLIRFGGGSEDTKEMDTLQDKDKKKEIQMNVLMMQEILTNETLVRNIYLQIVRHSSSLGWLSCLTFLFCVFSCCGIVIYAFSRCGEEEDIRRHRDEVINVHVTSSASEAPSSSTMSSMKSSSSSTRK
;
A
#
# COMPACT_ATOMS: atom_id res chain seq x y z
N MET A 1 -15.45 -9.95 -33.64
CA MET A 1 -16.88 -10.36 -33.66
C MET A 1 -17.68 -9.24 -32.99
N ASN A 2 -18.64 -8.64 -33.71
CA ASN A 2 -19.73 -7.73 -33.31
C ASN A 2 -19.46 -6.66 -32.20
N PHE A 3 -18.99 -5.47 -32.59
CA PHE A 3 -18.86 -4.28 -31.70
C PHE A 3 -20.01 -3.25 -31.82
N SER A 4 -21.09 -3.55 -32.55
CA SER A 4 -22.02 -2.51 -33.01
C SER A 4 -23.30 -2.30 -32.16
N VAL A 5 -23.49 -3.01 -31.04
CA VAL A 5 -24.75 -2.95 -30.27
C VAL A 5 -24.59 -2.33 -28.87
N PHE A 6 -23.36 -2.19 -28.36
CA PHE A 6 -23.10 -1.67 -27.01
C PHE A 6 -23.10 -0.14 -26.88
N PHE A 7 -23.01 0.59 -28.00
CA PHE A 7 -22.92 2.06 -28.01
C PHE A 7 -24.20 2.78 -27.52
N LEU A 8 -25.35 2.09 -27.45
CA LEU A 8 -26.64 2.70 -27.12
C LEU A 8 -27.03 2.66 -25.64
N LEU A 9 -26.33 1.91 -24.78
CA LEU A 9 -26.71 1.77 -23.36
C LEU A 9 -25.96 2.70 -22.39
N VAL A 10 -24.88 3.35 -22.83
CA VAL A 10 -24.08 4.27 -21.98
C VAL A 10 -24.55 5.73 -22.11
N LEU A 11 -25.26 6.07 -23.18
CA LEU A 11 -25.69 7.44 -23.49
C LEU A 11 -26.76 8.05 -22.55
N PRO A 12 -27.77 7.32 -22.01
CA PRO A 12 -28.84 7.99 -21.28
C PRO A 12 -28.48 8.37 -19.83
N VAL A 13 -27.41 7.81 -19.25
CA VAL A 13 -27.04 8.12 -17.84
C VAL A 13 -26.18 9.39 -17.73
N LEU A 14 -25.49 9.79 -18.80
CA LEU A 14 -24.59 10.95 -18.79
C LEU A 14 -25.16 12.20 -19.48
N ALA A 15 -26.25 12.08 -20.24
CA ALA A 15 -26.90 13.21 -20.92
C ALA A 15 -27.89 14.01 -20.04
N GLN A 16 -28.08 13.65 -18.76
CA GLN A 16 -29.12 14.24 -17.90
C GLN A 16 -28.65 15.28 -16.88
N PHE A 17 -27.37 15.68 -16.88
CA PHE A 17 -26.84 16.61 -15.86
C PHE A 17 -26.11 17.81 -16.47
N GLY A 18 -26.76 18.44 -17.44
CA GLY A 18 -26.48 19.81 -17.85
C GLY A 18 -27.65 20.71 -17.48
N SER A 19 -27.37 21.74 -16.67
CA SER A 19 -28.26 22.83 -16.24
C SER A 19 -29.19 22.53 -15.05
N ASP A 20 -28.70 22.81 -13.84
CA ASP A 20 -29.56 23.19 -12.72
C ASP A 20 -30.12 24.60 -12.98
N GLU A 21 -31.32 24.67 -13.59
CA GLU A 21 -32.21 25.82 -13.44
C GLU A 21 -33.27 25.51 -12.38
N GLU A 22 -33.45 26.46 -11.49
CA GLU A 22 -34.32 26.46 -10.32
C GLU A 22 -35.80 26.18 -10.67
N PRO A 23 -36.55 25.40 -9.87
CA PRO A 23 -37.92 25.04 -10.21
C PRO A 23 -38.86 26.23 -9.98
N GLN A 24 -39.34 26.84 -11.08
CA GLN A 24 -40.49 27.74 -11.02
C GLN A 24 -41.82 26.97 -10.95
N GLU A 25 -42.64 27.48 -10.05
CA GLU A 25 -43.98 27.09 -9.65
C GLU A 25 -44.95 26.97 -10.84
N THR A 26 -45.47 25.76 -11.09
CA THR A 26 -46.48 25.52 -12.13
C THR A 26 -47.89 25.89 -11.63
N VAL A 27 -48.45 26.95 -12.21
CA VAL A 27 -49.88 27.31 -12.16
C VAL A 27 -50.67 26.46 -13.16
N PRO A 28 -51.87 25.94 -12.84
CA PRO A 28 -52.68 25.17 -13.78
C PRO A 28 -53.44 26.10 -14.72
N VAL A 29 -53.23 25.97 -16.04
CA VAL A 29 -54.04 26.63 -17.06
C VAL A 29 -54.87 25.59 -17.80
N GLY A 30 -56.17 25.83 -17.82
CA GLY A 30 -57.21 24.93 -18.30
C GLY A 30 -57.27 24.78 -19.82
N TYR A 31 -57.80 23.62 -20.20
CA TYR A 31 -58.18 23.27 -21.56
C TYR A 31 -59.24 24.22 -22.12
N SER A 32 -59.04 24.68 -23.35
CA SER A 32 -60.12 25.10 -24.26
C SER A 32 -59.68 24.88 -25.70
N THR A 33 -60.35 23.93 -26.37
CA THR A 33 -60.33 23.71 -27.81
C THR A 33 -61.12 24.82 -28.51
N PRO A 34 -60.70 25.23 -29.72
CA PRO A 34 -61.69 25.44 -30.76
C PRO A 34 -61.30 24.80 -32.10
N GLU A 35 -62.26 24.09 -32.68
CA GLU A 35 -62.31 23.74 -34.11
C GLU A 35 -62.42 25.01 -34.96
N ILE A 36 -61.56 25.16 -35.96
CA ILE A 36 -61.84 25.97 -37.16
C ILE A 36 -61.24 25.28 -38.37
N ASP A 37 -62.13 24.81 -39.26
CA ASP A 37 -61.88 24.40 -40.64
C ASP A 37 -61.39 25.59 -41.46
N THR A 38 -60.35 25.41 -42.29
CA THR A 38 -60.22 26.08 -43.60
C THR A 38 -59.12 25.45 -44.46
N GLU A 39 -59.38 25.47 -45.78
CA GLU A 39 -58.73 24.81 -46.92
C GLU A 39 -57.19 24.84 -47.05
N PRO A 40 -56.61 23.89 -47.83
CA PRO A 40 -55.17 23.79 -48.04
C PRO A 40 -54.65 24.76 -49.11
N PRO A 41 -53.53 25.49 -48.85
CA PRO A 41 -52.81 26.16 -49.91
C PRO A 41 -51.75 25.24 -50.55
N VAL A 42 -51.91 25.12 -51.86
CA VAL A 42 -50.91 24.97 -52.94
C VAL A 42 -49.45 24.76 -52.51
N VAL A 43 -48.96 23.58 -52.90
CA VAL A 43 -47.56 23.16 -52.93
C VAL A 43 -46.72 24.12 -53.76
N ASP A 44 -45.73 24.75 -53.12
CA ASP A 44 -44.63 25.40 -53.83
C ASP A 44 -43.29 24.93 -53.26
N SER A 45 -42.58 24.16 -54.08
CA SER A 45 -41.12 24.10 -54.19
C SER A 45 -40.31 24.00 -52.89
N ILE A 46 -40.13 22.77 -52.40
CA ILE A 46 -39.11 22.42 -51.38
C ILE A 46 -37.72 22.79 -51.93
N PRO A 47 -36.95 23.68 -51.28
CA PRO A 47 -35.54 23.86 -51.60
C PRO A 47 -34.82 22.58 -51.21
N LYS A 48 -34.04 22.01 -52.14
CA LYS A 48 -33.05 20.98 -51.84
C LYS A 48 -32.12 21.54 -50.76
N VAL A 49 -32.35 21.14 -49.51
CA VAL A 49 -31.38 21.33 -48.43
C VAL A 49 -30.22 20.42 -48.81
N GLU A 50 -29.13 21.01 -49.29
CA GLU A 50 -27.85 20.33 -49.35
C GLU A 50 -27.57 19.86 -47.92
N GLU A 51 -27.53 18.54 -47.74
CA GLU A 51 -26.99 17.91 -46.54
C GLU A 51 -25.56 18.43 -46.38
N ALA A 52 -25.39 19.41 -45.52
CA ALA A 52 -24.09 19.74 -44.99
C ALA A 52 -23.63 18.49 -44.23
N GLU A 53 -22.80 17.68 -44.87
CA GLU A 53 -22.00 16.67 -44.21
C GLU A 53 -21.29 17.37 -43.04
N SER A 54 -21.80 17.17 -41.83
CA SER A 54 -21.09 17.58 -40.64
C SER A 54 -19.85 16.72 -40.58
N VAL A 55 -18.74 17.29 -41.02
CA VAL A 55 -17.41 16.72 -40.82
C VAL A 55 -17.22 16.69 -39.31
N VAL A 56 -17.60 15.58 -38.68
CA VAL A 56 -17.26 15.29 -37.29
C VAL A 56 -15.75 15.12 -37.30
N VAL A 57 -15.04 16.21 -37.03
CA VAL A 57 -13.61 16.16 -36.79
C VAL A 57 -13.44 15.20 -35.63
N ALA A 58 -12.89 14.02 -35.91
CA ALA A 58 -12.53 13.06 -34.87
C ALA A 58 -11.48 13.74 -34.00
N GLU A 59 -11.94 14.35 -32.91
CA GLU A 59 -11.05 14.97 -31.93
C GLU A 59 -10.14 13.89 -31.38
N GLY A 60 -8.85 13.97 -31.72
CA GLY A 60 -7.82 13.07 -31.24
C GLY A 60 -7.74 13.00 -29.72
N MET A 61 -7.00 12.00 -29.22
CA MET A 61 -6.72 11.86 -27.80
C MET A 61 -6.04 13.14 -27.27
N PRO A 62 -6.47 13.69 -26.12
CA PRO A 62 -5.83 14.89 -25.56
C PRO A 62 -4.36 14.61 -25.25
N ASP A 63 -3.50 15.59 -25.50
CA ASP A 63 -2.06 15.50 -25.29
C ASP A 63 -1.71 15.62 -23.80
N THR A 64 -1.52 14.50 -23.12
CA THR A 64 -1.23 14.48 -21.67
C THR A 64 0.13 15.07 -21.33
N GLU A 65 1.08 15.08 -22.28
CA GLU A 65 2.40 15.67 -22.06
C GLU A 65 2.28 17.18 -21.97
N LYS A 66 1.49 17.77 -22.88
CA LYS A 66 1.20 19.21 -22.84
C LYS A 66 0.36 19.61 -21.63
N LEU A 67 -0.62 18.79 -21.24
CA LEU A 67 -1.54 19.12 -20.15
C LEU A 67 -0.91 18.93 -18.77
N PHE A 68 -0.18 17.84 -18.57
CA PHE A 68 0.27 17.39 -17.24
C PHE A 68 1.78 17.12 -17.15
N GLY A 69 2.51 17.21 -18.25
CA GLY A 69 3.91 16.77 -18.31
C GLY A 69 4.08 15.24 -18.34
N ILE A 70 3.00 14.48 -18.52
CA ILE A 70 3.00 13.02 -18.53
C ILE A 70 2.97 12.53 -19.98
N PRO A 71 4.00 11.82 -20.48
CA PRO A 71 3.96 11.23 -21.82
C PRO A 71 2.73 10.34 -22.02
N ASN A 72 2.10 10.38 -23.20
CA ASN A 72 0.83 9.66 -23.46
C ASN A 72 0.94 8.14 -23.20
N ASN A 73 2.10 7.54 -23.49
CA ASN A 73 2.42 6.13 -23.23
C ASN A 73 2.64 5.78 -21.74
N LEU A 74 2.74 6.79 -20.87
CA LEU A 74 2.84 6.63 -19.41
C LEU A 74 1.56 7.07 -18.69
N TRP A 75 0.54 7.51 -19.43
CA TRP A 75 -0.79 7.72 -18.88
C TRP A 75 -1.50 6.37 -18.69
N ARG A 76 -2.06 6.15 -17.51
CA ARG A 76 -2.63 4.87 -17.04
C ARG A 76 -4.11 4.96 -16.73
N CYS A 77 -4.67 6.16 -16.52
CA CYS A 77 -6.09 6.26 -16.20
C CYS A 77 -6.98 6.04 -17.43
N GLY A 78 -7.74 4.94 -17.41
CA GLY A 78 -8.80 4.62 -18.36
C GLY A 78 -8.57 3.30 -19.10
N SER A 79 -9.65 2.71 -19.60
CA SER A 79 -9.59 1.47 -20.38
C SER A 79 -10.17 1.72 -21.77
N GLY A 80 -9.27 1.81 -22.76
CA GLY A 80 -9.59 2.16 -24.15
C GLY A 80 -9.82 3.67 -24.37
N ASP A 81 -9.77 4.07 -25.64
CA ASP A 81 -9.68 5.48 -26.05
C ASP A 81 -10.76 6.40 -25.45
N PHE A 82 -12.02 5.93 -25.41
CA PHE A 82 -13.13 6.72 -24.91
C PHE A 82 -13.00 7.03 -23.41
N VAL A 83 -12.73 6.00 -22.60
CA VAL A 83 -12.62 6.15 -21.14
C VAL A 83 -11.37 6.94 -20.79
N THR A 84 -10.25 6.67 -21.48
CA THR A 84 -9.00 7.43 -21.31
C THR A 84 -9.19 8.90 -21.64
N LYS A 85 -9.82 9.23 -22.78
CA LYS A 85 -10.14 10.63 -23.15
C LYS A 85 -11.01 11.31 -22.10
N MET A 86 -12.05 10.62 -21.61
CA MET A 86 -12.93 11.15 -20.56
C MET A 86 -12.17 11.40 -19.25
N ALA A 87 -11.30 10.48 -18.84
CA ALA A 87 -10.48 10.62 -17.64
C ALA A 87 -9.53 11.82 -17.74
N ILE A 88 -8.81 11.96 -18.87
CA ILE A 88 -7.90 13.09 -19.12
C ILE A 88 -8.66 14.41 -19.07
N ASN A 89 -9.78 14.52 -19.78
CA ASN A 89 -10.57 15.75 -19.82
C ASN A 89 -11.08 16.12 -18.43
N LYS A 90 -11.61 15.14 -17.67
CA LYS A 90 -12.14 15.42 -16.33
C LYS A 90 -11.04 15.84 -15.36
N ILE A 91 -9.90 15.15 -15.32
CA ILE A 91 -8.76 15.55 -14.48
C ILE A 91 -8.26 16.94 -14.87
N ASN A 92 -8.14 17.23 -16.16
CA ASN A 92 -7.71 18.55 -16.65
C ASN A 92 -8.66 19.67 -16.22
N GLU A 93 -9.97 19.42 -16.28
CA GLU A 93 -11.00 20.39 -15.90
C GLU A 93 -11.07 20.63 -14.38
N THR A 94 -10.84 19.61 -13.55
CA THR A 94 -11.12 19.70 -12.10
C THR A 94 -9.86 19.79 -11.23
N CYS A 95 -8.83 19.00 -11.49
CA CYS A 95 -7.62 18.94 -10.66
C CYS A 95 -6.33 18.66 -11.47
N PRO A 96 -5.96 19.50 -12.46
CA PRO A 96 -4.83 19.23 -13.35
C PRO A 96 -3.50 19.09 -12.62
N LEU A 97 -3.33 19.78 -11.48
CA LEU A 97 -2.12 19.72 -10.66
C LEU A 97 -1.97 18.41 -9.87
N ALA A 98 -3.05 17.65 -9.68
CA ALA A 98 -3.05 16.34 -9.02
C ALA A 98 -3.01 15.17 -10.03
N ALA A 99 -2.85 15.46 -11.33
CA ALA A 99 -2.92 14.45 -12.38
C ALA A 99 -1.88 13.33 -12.21
N ALA A 100 -0.66 13.66 -11.77
CA ALA A 100 0.40 12.68 -11.55
C ALA A 100 0.07 11.68 -10.42
N GLU A 101 -0.53 12.16 -9.33
CA GLU A 101 -0.95 11.34 -8.20
C GLU A 101 -2.13 10.42 -8.58
N PHE A 102 -3.11 10.96 -9.31
CA PHE A 102 -4.24 10.15 -9.81
C PHE A 102 -3.77 9.11 -10.83
N ASN A 103 -2.85 9.49 -11.72
CA ASN A 103 -2.24 8.57 -12.68
C ASN A 103 -1.46 7.45 -11.96
N HIS A 104 -0.82 7.74 -10.83
CA HIS A 104 -0.17 6.74 -10.00
C HIS A 104 -1.17 5.76 -9.39
N CYS A 105 -2.29 6.23 -8.83
CA CYS A 105 -3.36 5.34 -8.37
C CYS A 105 -3.84 4.40 -9.50
N CYS A 106 -4.00 4.91 -10.72
CA CYS A 106 -4.36 4.09 -11.88
C CYS A 106 -3.28 3.05 -12.22
N ALA A 107 -1.99 3.41 -12.17
CA ALA A 107 -0.90 2.48 -12.41
C ALA A 107 -0.89 1.30 -11.41
N VAL A 108 -1.14 1.58 -10.13
CA VAL A 108 -1.26 0.55 -9.08
C VAL A 108 -2.49 -0.34 -9.32
N HIS A 109 -3.59 0.24 -9.79
CA HIS A 109 -4.81 -0.49 -10.11
C HIS A 109 -4.63 -1.43 -11.31
N ASP A 110 -3.99 -0.95 -12.37
CA ASP A 110 -3.65 -1.73 -13.57
C ASP A 110 -2.79 -2.95 -13.20
N ASP A 111 -1.70 -2.77 -12.44
CA ASP A 111 -0.85 -3.88 -11.99
C ASP A 111 -1.63 -4.85 -11.07
N CYS A 112 -2.57 -4.35 -10.26
CA CYS A 112 -3.42 -5.19 -9.43
C CYS A 112 -4.37 -6.06 -10.28
N TYR A 113 -4.91 -5.49 -11.36
CA TYR A 113 -5.73 -6.18 -12.35
C TYR A 113 -4.89 -7.22 -13.12
N ASP A 114 -3.71 -6.85 -13.62
CA ASP A 114 -2.79 -7.75 -14.34
C ASP A 114 -2.30 -8.91 -13.45
N GLY A 115 -2.05 -8.61 -12.17
CA GLY A 115 -1.72 -9.57 -11.13
C GLY A 115 -2.90 -10.48 -10.74
N GLN A 116 -4.12 -10.19 -11.23
CA GLN A 116 -5.36 -10.91 -10.95
C GLN A 116 -5.62 -11.06 -9.43
N ARG A 117 -5.39 -9.99 -8.67
CA ARG A 117 -5.50 -9.98 -7.19
C ARG A 117 -6.95 -9.87 -6.68
N GLY A 118 -7.92 -9.93 -7.59
CA GLY A 118 -9.35 -9.85 -7.33
C GLY A 118 -9.93 -8.45 -7.54
N GLN A 119 -10.88 -8.32 -8.47
CA GLN A 119 -11.48 -7.03 -8.87
C GLN A 119 -11.91 -6.18 -7.67
N LYS A 120 -12.74 -6.72 -6.77
CA LYS A 120 -13.24 -5.99 -5.58
C LYS A 120 -12.13 -5.49 -4.65
N HIS A 121 -11.01 -6.20 -4.59
CA HIS A 121 -9.86 -5.79 -3.78
C HIS A 121 -9.14 -4.64 -4.48
N CYS A 122 -8.80 -4.80 -5.75
CA CYS A 122 -8.15 -3.77 -6.56
C CYS A 122 -8.97 -2.48 -6.62
N ASP A 123 -10.27 -2.56 -6.89
CA ASP A 123 -11.18 -1.40 -6.96
C ASP A 123 -11.24 -0.65 -5.63
N ARG A 124 -11.22 -1.39 -4.50
CA ARG A 124 -11.19 -0.77 -3.17
C ARG A 124 -9.88 -0.03 -2.94
N GLN A 125 -8.74 -0.65 -3.21
CA GLN A 125 -7.44 -0.01 -3.02
C GLN A 125 -7.29 1.23 -3.91
N PHE A 126 -7.77 1.15 -5.15
CA PHE A 126 -7.80 2.29 -6.06
C PHE A 126 -8.64 3.44 -5.50
N CYS A 127 -9.86 3.15 -5.01
CA CYS A 127 -10.71 4.16 -4.40
C CYS A 127 -10.11 4.77 -3.14
N GLU A 128 -9.53 3.95 -2.26
CA GLU A 128 -8.81 4.43 -1.07
C GLU A 128 -7.65 5.37 -1.46
N CYS A 129 -6.92 5.06 -2.55
CA CYS A 129 -5.86 5.92 -3.09
C CYS A 129 -6.41 7.28 -3.56
N LEU A 130 -7.46 7.29 -4.39
CA LEU A 130 -8.07 8.52 -4.87
C LEU A 130 -8.65 9.37 -3.73
N GLU A 131 -9.34 8.73 -2.77
CA GLU A 131 -9.91 9.41 -1.61
C GLU A 131 -8.84 10.00 -0.69
N TYR A 132 -7.71 9.30 -0.51
CA TYR A 132 -6.56 9.81 0.22
C TYR A 132 -6.07 11.12 -0.38
N HIS A 133 -5.76 11.15 -1.69
CA HIS A 133 -5.28 12.38 -2.33
C HIS A 133 -6.31 13.51 -2.26
N VAL A 134 -7.60 13.23 -2.51
CA VAL A 134 -8.66 14.24 -2.35
C VAL A 134 -8.70 14.83 -0.93
N ALA A 135 -8.43 14.02 0.09
CA ALA A 135 -8.47 14.44 1.48
C ALA A 135 -7.19 15.18 1.94
N THR A 136 -6.03 14.84 1.38
CA THR A 136 -4.73 15.31 1.91
C THR A 136 -3.97 16.27 0.99
N ASP A 137 -4.26 16.27 -0.32
CA ASP A 137 -3.64 17.17 -1.30
C ASP A 137 -4.59 18.32 -1.67
N PRO A 138 -4.26 19.59 -1.33
CA PRO A 138 -5.04 20.75 -1.72
C PRO A 138 -5.29 20.85 -3.23
N ASN A 139 -4.36 20.34 -4.06
CA ASN A 139 -4.50 20.35 -5.52
C ASN A 139 -5.53 19.34 -6.02
N ALA A 140 -5.83 18.30 -5.23
CA ALA A 140 -6.78 17.23 -5.56
C ALA A 140 -8.18 17.48 -4.99
N ALA A 141 -8.37 18.46 -4.09
CA ALA A 141 -9.63 18.68 -3.38
C ALA A 141 -10.85 18.81 -4.32
N ASN A 142 -10.68 19.48 -5.47
CA ASN A 142 -11.74 19.67 -6.47
C ASN A 142 -12.11 18.37 -7.23
N CYS A 143 -11.30 17.32 -7.13
CA CYS A 143 -11.60 16.01 -7.73
C CYS A 143 -12.49 15.12 -6.87
N GLY A 144 -12.95 15.58 -5.69
CA GLY A 144 -13.80 14.76 -4.81
C GLY A 144 -15.08 14.25 -5.46
N ASN A 145 -15.72 15.04 -6.34
CA ASN A 145 -16.91 14.58 -7.08
C ASN A 145 -16.58 13.52 -8.13
N LEU A 146 -15.43 13.64 -8.79
CA LEU A 146 -14.95 12.63 -9.73
C LEU A 146 -14.73 11.30 -9.02
N THR A 147 -14.03 11.30 -7.87
CA THR A 147 -13.79 10.09 -7.07
C THR A 147 -15.09 9.44 -6.61
N LYS A 148 -16.04 10.23 -6.09
CA LYS A 148 -17.36 9.74 -5.67
C LYS A 148 -18.17 9.13 -6.82
N MET A 149 -17.96 9.60 -8.05
CA MET A 149 -18.62 9.06 -9.23
C MET A 149 -17.96 7.77 -9.72
N VAL A 150 -16.62 7.76 -9.83
CA VAL A 150 -15.87 6.64 -10.41
C VAL A 150 -15.95 5.38 -9.54
N CYS A 151 -15.83 5.53 -8.22
CA CYS A 151 -15.72 4.39 -7.30
C CYS A 151 -16.90 3.41 -7.34
N PRO A 152 -18.16 3.86 -7.33
CA PRO A 152 -19.31 2.96 -7.51
C PRO A 152 -19.31 2.26 -8.89
N LEU A 153 -18.87 2.96 -9.94
CA LEU A 153 -18.90 2.48 -11.32
C LEU A 153 -17.91 1.35 -11.59
N LEU A 154 -16.75 1.34 -10.91
CA LEU A 154 -15.71 0.31 -11.11
C LEU A 154 -16.22 -1.10 -10.82
N SER A 155 -17.05 -1.26 -9.78
CA SER A 155 -17.60 -2.57 -9.44
C SER A 155 -18.42 -3.19 -10.58
N TYR A 156 -19.05 -2.33 -11.40
CA TYR A 156 -19.90 -2.74 -12.51
C TYR A 156 -19.14 -2.79 -13.85
N TYR A 157 -18.44 -1.72 -14.20
CA TYR A 157 -17.77 -1.56 -15.49
C TYR A 157 -16.32 -2.06 -15.49
N GLY A 158 -15.65 -2.04 -14.33
CA GLY A 158 -14.27 -2.53 -14.18
C GLY A 158 -14.14 -4.03 -14.40
N ARG A 159 -15.24 -4.79 -14.33
CA ARG A 159 -15.21 -6.24 -14.59
C ARG A 159 -14.69 -6.56 -15.99
N PHE A 160 -15.07 -5.76 -16.98
CA PHE A 160 -14.60 -5.96 -18.35
C PHE A 160 -13.09 -5.77 -18.44
N ALA A 161 -12.55 -4.67 -17.89
CA ALA A 161 -11.12 -4.41 -17.85
C ALA A 161 -10.35 -5.49 -17.05
N TYR A 162 -10.92 -5.94 -15.93
CA TYR A 162 -10.34 -7.01 -15.10
C TYR A 162 -10.29 -8.37 -15.80
N ASP A 163 -11.34 -8.71 -16.56
CA ASP A 163 -11.39 -9.93 -17.35
C ASP A 163 -10.49 -9.83 -18.60
N ASP A 164 -10.34 -8.63 -19.18
CA ASP A 164 -9.48 -8.38 -20.33
C ASP A 164 -7.99 -8.52 -19.99
N SER A 165 -7.54 -7.96 -18.86
CA SER A 165 -6.15 -8.13 -18.39
C SER A 165 -5.79 -9.61 -18.19
N ARG A 166 -6.73 -10.41 -17.67
CA ARG A 166 -6.57 -11.87 -17.57
C ARG A 166 -6.36 -12.50 -18.94
N ASN A 167 -7.17 -12.12 -19.92
CA ASN A 167 -7.15 -12.71 -21.26
C ASN A 167 -5.90 -12.31 -22.03
N ALA A 168 -5.41 -11.08 -21.87
CA ALA A 168 -4.15 -10.62 -22.41
C ALA A 168 -2.98 -11.48 -21.91
N LYS A 169 -2.91 -11.71 -20.59
CA LYS A 169 -1.89 -12.57 -19.96
C LYS A 169 -1.96 -14.03 -20.43
N ASN A 170 -3.17 -14.57 -20.61
CA ASN A 170 -3.36 -15.93 -21.11
C ASN A 170 -3.09 -16.08 -22.61
N SER A 171 -3.23 -15.00 -23.38
CA SER A 171 -2.98 -15.00 -24.83
C SER A 171 -1.50 -14.76 -25.15
N SER A 172 -0.73 -14.16 -24.25
CA SER A 172 0.72 -13.96 -24.40
C SER A 172 1.54 -15.23 -24.11
N VAL A 173 1.15 -16.36 -24.71
CA VAL A 173 1.91 -17.63 -24.69
C VAL A 173 3.28 -17.49 -25.37
N THR A 174 3.53 -16.37 -26.05
CA THR A 174 4.86 -15.84 -26.30
C THR A 174 5.05 -14.62 -25.41
N GLU A 175 6.00 -14.67 -24.48
CA GLU A 175 6.50 -13.55 -23.68
C GLU A 175 6.80 -12.36 -24.60
N SER A 176 5.81 -11.51 -24.86
CA SER A 176 6.09 -10.21 -25.43
C SER A 176 6.50 -9.37 -24.22
N PRO A 177 7.78 -8.96 -24.12
CA PRO A 177 8.21 -8.09 -23.03
C PRO A 177 7.29 -6.88 -23.01
N VAL A 178 6.94 -6.43 -21.80
CA VAL A 178 6.24 -5.16 -21.58
C VAL A 178 6.85 -4.13 -22.51
N ALA A 179 6.03 -3.52 -23.37
CA ALA A 179 6.50 -2.68 -24.45
C ALA A 179 7.49 -1.67 -23.85
N ALA A 180 8.73 -1.66 -24.34
CA ALA A 180 9.83 -0.92 -23.70
C ALA A 180 9.52 0.57 -23.53
N GLU A 181 8.62 1.09 -24.37
CA GLU A 181 8.05 2.44 -24.29
C GLU A 181 7.24 2.71 -23.00
N SER A 182 6.68 1.70 -22.37
CA SER A 182 5.87 1.83 -21.15
C SER A 182 6.70 1.75 -19.85
N LEU A 183 8.00 1.44 -19.97
CA LEU A 183 8.95 1.44 -18.86
C LEU A 183 9.48 2.85 -18.64
N LYS A 184 9.66 3.23 -17.37
CA LYS A 184 10.22 4.53 -17.00
C LYS A 184 11.26 4.38 -15.90
N VAL A 185 12.43 4.95 -16.11
CA VAL A 185 13.50 5.05 -15.10
C VAL A 185 13.65 6.50 -14.64
N PRO A 186 14.11 6.75 -13.39
CA PRO A 186 14.42 8.09 -12.92
C PRO A 186 15.54 8.69 -13.77
N THR A 187 15.28 9.81 -14.45
CA THR A 187 16.27 10.49 -15.32
C THR A 187 17.01 11.59 -14.59
N GLN A 188 16.46 12.07 -13.47
CA GLN A 188 17.06 13.13 -12.66
C GLN A 188 18.17 12.60 -11.72
N ILE A 189 18.33 11.28 -11.64
CA ILE A 189 19.36 10.58 -10.87
C ILE A 189 20.05 9.54 -11.77
N PRO A 190 20.81 9.97 -12.78
CA PRO A 190 21.24 9.11 -13.90
C PRO A 190 22.14 7.94 -13.47
N HIS A 191 22.94 8.09 -12.41
CA HIS A 191 23.78 7.01 -11.88
C HIS A 191 22.97 5.87 -11.24
N LEU A 192 21.67 6.06 -11.01
CA LEU A 192 20.76 5.05 -10.49
C LEU A 192 19.80 4.50 -11.55
N SER A 193 19.82 5.01 -12.79
CA SER A 193 18.91 4.53 -13.84
C SER A 193 19.14 3.06 -14.18
N GLU A 194 20.39 2.60 -14.27
CA GLU A 194 20.72 1.19 -14.55
C GLU A 194 20.31 0.26 -13.40
N PRO A 195 20.67 0.53 -12.11
CA PRO A 195 20.12 -0.22 -10.98
C PRO A 195 18.59 -0.27 -10.91
N TYR A 196 17.89 0.75 -11.42
CA TYR A 196 16.43 0.75 -11.47
C TYR A 196 15.88 -0.28 -12.45
N VAL A 197 16.59 -0.56 -13.54
CA VAL A 197 16.17 -1.55 -14.55
C VAL A 197 16.11 -2.96 -13.94
N ASP A 198 17.01 -3.26 -12.99
CA ASP A 198 17.04 -4.55 -12.29
C ASP A 198 15.75 -4.83 -11.49
N ILE A 199 15.05 -3.78 -11.05
CA ILE A 199 13.73 -3.91 -10.39
C ILE A 199 12.72 -4.51 -11.38
N TYR A 200 12.65 -3.98 -12.61
CA TYR A 200 11.72 -4.49 -13.63
C TYR A 200 11.99 -5.95 -13.99
N ALA A 201 13.26 -6.34 -14.05
CA ALA A 201 13.65 -7.72 -14.31
C ALA A 201 13.28 -8.67 -13.16
N SER A 202 13.26 -8.17 -11.92
CA SER A 202 13.01 -8.97 -10.71
C SER A 202 11.53 -9.00 -10.29
N CYS A 203 10.73 -8.08 -10.81
CA CYS A 203 9.34 -7.84 -10.42
C CYS A 203 8.43 -7.81 -11.67
N ASP A 204 7.92 -8.96 -12.07
CA ASP A 204 7.17 -9.18 -13.32
C ASP A 204 5.70 -8.71 -13.31
N GLU A 205 5.14 -8.40 -12.15
CA GLU A 205 3.72 -8.00 -12.00
C GLU A 205 3.50 -6.52 -11.60
N GLN A 206 4.54 -5.66 -11.65
CA GLN A 206 4.45 -4.28 -11.13
C GLN A 206 5.07 -3.18 -12.03
N HIS A 207 5.15 -3.43 -13.33
CA HIS A 207 5.86 -2.52 -14.23
C HIS A 207 5.20 -1.14 -14.32
N ALA A 208 3.86 -1.05 -14.29
CA ALA A 208 3.18 0.24 -14.38
C ALA A 208 3.44 1.09 -13.12
N THR A 209 3.39 0.47 -11.93
CA THR A 209 3.62 1.12 -10.64
C THR A 209 5.04 1.67 -10.56
N PHE A 210 6.07 0.88 -10.89
CA PHE A 210 7.45 1.37 -10.89
C PHE A 210 7.65 2.49 -11.91
N ALA A 211 7.07 2.34 -13.11
CA ALA A 211 7.16 3.40 -14.11
C ALA A 211 6.55 4.71 -13.62
N SER A 212 5.42 4.63 -12.92
CA SER A 212 4.79 5.78 -12.30
C SER A 212 5.60 6.37 -11.13
N CYS A 213 6.25 5.55 -10.30
CA CYS A 213 7.14 6.05 -9.24
C CYS A 213 8.31 6.87 -9.83
N ALA A 214 8.96 6.34 -10.87
CA ALA A 214 10.04 7.03 -11.57
C ALA A 214 9.55 8.31 -12.28
N LEU A 215 8.34 8.27 -12.87
CA LEU A 215 7.72 9.44 -13.49
C LEU A 215 7.45 10.54 -12.45
N ASN A 216 6.82 10.22 -11.32
CA ASN A 216 6.50 11.22 -10.28
C ASN A 216 7.77 11.84 -9.69
N ASN A 217 8.84 11.05 -9.52
CA ASN A 217 10.15 11.58 -9.15
C ASN A 217 10.65 12.61 -10.18
N ASP A 218 10.68 12.26 -11.46
CA ASP A 218 11.13 13.17 -12.52
C ASP A 218 10.28 14.45 -12.60
N LEU A 219 8.95 14.35 -12.44
CA LEU A 219 8.04 15.49 -12.42
C LEU A 219 8.31 16.40 -11.22
N CYS A 220 8.50 15.82 -10.03
CA CYS A 220 8.82 16.57 -8.82
C CYS A 220 10.10 17.41 -9.01
N TYR A 221 11.17 16.79 -9.54
CA TYR A 221 12.44 17.48 -9.81
C TYR A 221 12.34 18.62 -10.84
N ARG A 222 11.44 18.47 -11.83
CA ARG A 222 11.25 19.47 -12.90
C ARG A 222 10.37 20.63 -12.48
N THR A 223 9.53 20.45 -11.47
CA THR A 223 8.57 21.46 -11.03
C THR A 223 9.30 22.57 -10.26
N PRO A 224 9.46 23.78 -10.83
CA PRO A 224 10.24 24.82 -10.17
C PRO A 224 9.54 25.28 -8.89
N ARG A 225 10.24 25.22 -7.75
CA ARG A 225 9.80 25.70 -6.43
C ARG A 225 8.74 24.86 -5.71
N ALA A 226 8.37 23.68 -6.21
CA ALA A 226 7.43 22.81 -5.48
C ALA A 226 8.09 22.24 -4.22
N GLU A 227 9.24 21.58 -4.35
CA GLU A 227 9.89 20.89 -3.25
C GLU A 227 11.43 20.90 -3.34
N PRO A 228 12.16 20.73 -2.21
CA PRO A 228 13.58 20.39 -2.23
C PRO A 228 13.82 19.09 -3.01
N LYS A 229 14.95 18.98 -3.72
CA LYS A 229 15.28 17.77 -4.52
C LYS A 229 15.36 16.51 -3.66
N GLU A 230 15.79 16.67 -2.41
CA GLU A 230 15.84 15.61 -1.41
C GLU A 230 14.44 15.06 -1.12
N GLN A 231 13.41 15.92 -1.12
CA GLN A 231 12.02 15.52 -0.91
C GLN A 231 11.51 14.64 -2.05
N CYS A 232 11.81 15.00 -3.31
CA CYS A 232 11.49 14.18 -4.47
C CYS A 232 12.11 12.77 -4.39
N THR A 233 13.33 12.66 -3.85
CA THR A 233 13.99 11.38 -3.58
C THR A 233 13.29 10.60 -2.47
N VAL A 234 12.88 11.27 -1.39
CA VAL A 234 12.08 10.65 -0.32
C VAL A 234 10.75 10.13 -0.86
N HIS A 235 10.08 10.86 -1.75
CA HIS A 235 8.86 10.40 -2.41
C HIS A 235 9.11 9.16 -3.27
N LEU A 236 10.23 9.09 -4.01
CA LEU A 236 10.60 7.88 -4.75
C LEU A 236 10.84 6.68 -3.82
N ILE A 237 11.54 6.89 -2.69
CA ILE A 237 11.78 5.85 -1.68
C ILE A 237 10.46 5.28 -1.18
N ARG A 238 9.52 6.15 -0.78
CA ARG A 238 8.19 5.71 -0.29
C ARG A 238 7.39 4.98 -1.34
N CYS A 239 7.31 5.55 -2.55
CA CYS A 239 6.58 4.93 -3.65
C CYS A 239 7.06 3.50 -3.91
N LEU A 240 8.38 3.30 -3.91
CA LEU A 240 8.98 1.98 -4.07
C LEU A 240 8.73 1.05 -2.88
N ASP A 241 8.82 1.55 -1.64
CA ASP A 241 8.59 0.74 -0.45
C ASP A 241 7.12 0.29 -0.34
N ASP A 242 6.18 1.19 -0.63
CA ASP A 242 4.74 0.94 -0.60
C ASP A 242 4.31 -0.13 -1.62
N THR A 243 5.08 -0.32 -2.69
CA THR A 243 4.81 -1.40 -3.67
C THR A 243 4.76 -2.78 -3.02
N ARG A 244 5.48 -3.02 -1.92
CA ARG A 244 5.51 -4.30 -1.18
C ARG A 244 4.12 -4.75 -0.75
N PHE A 245 3.29 -3.82 -0.30
CA PHE A 245 1.92 -4.12 0.16
C PHE A 245 0.95 -4.39 -1.00
N ASN A 246 1.31 -3.92 -2.20
CA ASN A 246 0.47 -3.95 -3.39
C ASN A 246 0.91 -4.99 -4.44
N ARG A 247 1.87 -5.89 -4.13
CA ARG A 247 2.19 -7.07 -4.97
C ARG A 247 1.87 -8.39 -4.30
N LYS A 248 2.00 -9.46 -5.08
CA LYS A 248 2.28 -10.80 -4.54
C LYS A 248 3.67 -10.81 -3.87
N PRO A 249 3.82 -11.46 -2.71
CA PRO A 249 5.13 -11.59 -2.07
C PRO A 249 6.13 -12.28 -2.99
N SER A 250 7.30 -11.65 -3.17
CA SER A 250 8.38 -12.19 -4.00
C SER A 250 9.73 -11.78 -3.43
N LYS A 251 10.47 -12.76 -2.89
CA LYS A 251 11.76 -12.51 -2.24
C LYS A 251 12.79 -11.87 -3.19
N THR A 252 12.78 -12.25 -4.46
CA THR A 252 13.70 -11.69 -5.47
C THR A 252 13.36 -10.24 -5.77
N CYS A 253 12.08 -9.92 -5.95
CA CYS A 253 11.60 -8.56 -6.14
C CYS A 253 11.88 -7.69 -4.91
N ASP A 254 11.60 -8.19 -3.70
CA ASP A 254 11.86 -7.48 -2.45
C ASP A 254 13.34 -7.14 -2.28
N LEU A 255 14.24 -8.09 -2.58
CA LEU A 255 15.69 -7.87 -2.55
C LEU A 255 16.14 -6.82 -3.58
N ALA A 256 15.63 -6.87 -4.81
CA ALA A 256 15.98 -5.90 -5.85
C ALA A 256 15.57 -4.47 -5.45
N ILE A 257 14.38 -4.31 -4.87
CA ILE A 257 13.94 -3.02 -4.34
C ILE A 257 14.81 -2.58 -3.16
N ASP A 258 15.09 -3.47 -2.21
CA ASP A 258 15.96 -3.14 -1.06
C ASP A 258 17.34 -2.66 -1.53
N GLU A 259 17.97 -3.38 -2.46
CA GLU A 259 19.27 -3.00 -3.01
C GLU A 259 19.23 -1.63 -3.70
N TYR A 260 18.18 -1.35 -4.47
CA TYR A 260 17.99 -0.05 -5.08
C TYR A 260 17.78 1.06 -4.05
N LEU A 261 16.90 0.84 -3.05
CA LEU A 261 16.62 1.80 -1.98
C LEU A 261 17.89 2.14 -1.20
N TRP A 262 18.74 1.14 -0.90
CA TRP A 262 20.03 1.36 -0.26
C TRP A 262 20.97 2.24 -1.11
N LYS A 263 21.05 2.00 -2.43
CA LYS A 263 21.82 2.85 -3.35
C LYS A 263 21.25 4.27 -3.39
N LEU A 264 19.93 4.41 -3.41
CA LEU A 264 19.25 5.70 -3.44
C LEU A 264 19.47 6.51 -2.16
N ILE A 265 19.42 5.88 -0.98
CA ILE A 265 19.72 6.55 0.30
C ILE A 265 21.18 7.00 0.34
N ARG A 266 22.09 6.16 -0.16
CA ARG A 266 23.53 6.46 -0.14
C ARG A 266 23.94 7.55 -1.14
N PHE A 267 23.33 7.58 -2.31
CA PHE A 267 23.79 8.39 -3.44
C PHE A 267 22.76 9.38 -4.01
N GLY A 268 21.52 9.40 -3.50
CA GLY A 268 20.41 10.20 -4.04
C GLY A 268 20.49 11.70 -3.72
N GLY A 269 21.30 12.11 -2.73
CA GLY A 269 21.50 13.51 -2.31
C GLY A 269 22.44 14.34 -3.19
N GLY A 270 22.83 13.86 -4.38
CA GLY A 270 23.50 14.64 -5.41
C GLY A 270 25.00 14.35 -5.64
N SER A 271 25.34 14.31 -6.93
CA SER A 271 26.62 14.21 -7.65
C SER A 271 27.73 13.35 -7.01
N GLU A 272 27.93 12.18 -7.60
CA GLU A 272 29.17 11.41 -7.51
C GLU A 272 30.26 12.10 -8.37
N ASP A 273 30.66 13.33 -8.00
CA ASP A 273 31.84 13.95 -8.60
C ASP A 273 33.08 13.21 -8.08
N THR A 274 33.48 12.21 -8.87
CA THR A 274 34.56 11.25 -8.63
C THR A 274 35.97 11.88 -8.68
N LYS A 275 36.13 13.16 -8.35
CA LYS A 275 37.41 13.88 -8.36
C LYS A 275 37.84 14.48 -7.03
N GLU A 276 37.09 14.32 -5.94
CA GLU A 276 37.49 14.88 -4.64
C GLU A 276 37.48 13.82 -3.51
N MET A 277 38.06 12.65 -3.77
CA MET A 277 38.14 11.54 -2.81
C MET A 277 39.16 11.76 -1.66
N ASP A 278 39.39 13.00 -1.22
CA ASP A 278 40.29 13.30 -0.08
C ASP A 278 39.73 14.32 0.92
N THR A 279 38.54 14.90 0.71
CA THR A 279 37.93 15.85 1.69
C THR A 279 36.46 15.54 2.06
N LEU A 280 35.94 14.38 1.67
CA LEU A 280 34.49 14.11 1.63
C LEU A 280 33.85 13.39 2.84
N GLN A 281 34.61 13.04 3.90
CA GLN A 281 33.99 12.38 5.06
C GLN A 281 32.99 13.26 5.83
N ASP A 282 33.12 14.59 5.79
CA ASP A 282 32.28 15.49 6.60
C ASP A 282 31.02 15.97 5.86
N LYS A 283 31.09 16.08 4.52
CA LYS A 283 29.94 16.49 3.68
C LYS A 283 28.96 15.35 3.43
N ASP A 284 29.46 14.13 3.20
CA ASP A 284 28.61 12.95 3.00
C ASP A 284 27.84 12.60 4.27
N LYS A 285 28.53 12.66 5.42
CA LYS A 285 27.91 12.48 6.73
C LYS A 285 26.82 13.51 7.00
N LYS A 286 27.03 14.76 6.56
CA LYS A 286 26.02 15.83 6.70
C LYS A 286 24.79 15.60 5.80
N LYS A 287 24.97 15.16 4.55
CA LYS A 287 23.86 14.82 3.65
C LYS A 287 23.08 13.59 4.12
N GLU A 288 23.78 12.55 4.57
CA GLU A 288 23.19 11.35 5.16
C GLU A 288 22.38 11.71 6.42
N ILE A 289 22.93 12.53 7.31
CA ILE A 289 22.20 13.02 8.49
C ILE A 289 20.98 13.83 8.08
N GLN A 290 21.07 14.73 7.10
CA GLN A 290 19.91 15.51 6.64
C GLN A 290 18.82 14.63 6.05
N MET A 291 19.17 13.63 5.23
CA MET A 291 18.17 12.73 4.64
C MET A 291 17.53 11.84 5.70
N ASN A 292 18.31 11.32 6.65
CA ASN A 292 17.79 10.57 7.80
C ASN A 292 16.87 11.42 8.69
N VAL A 293 17.20 12.70 8.89
CA VAL A 293 16.37 13.64 9.64
C VAL A 293 15.07 13.95 8.90
N LEU A 294 15.11 14.20 7.58
CA LEU A 294 13.92 14.45 6.76
C LEU A 294 13.00 13.22 6.74
N MET A 295 13.57 12.02 6.53
CA MET A 295 12.81 10.78 6.59
C MET A 295 12.15 10.57 7.97
N MET A 296 12.89 10.80 9.06
CA MET A 296 12.32 10.70 10.41
C MET A 296 11.25 11.77 10.70
N GLN A 297 11.48 13.01 10.31
CA GLN A 297 10.53 14.11 10.52
C GLN A 297 9.21 13.86 9.79
N GLU A 298 9.28 13.24 8.62
CA GLU A 298 8.10 12.96 7.83
C GLU A 298 7.40 11.66 8.23
N ILE A 299 8.15 10.63 8.65
CA ILE A 299 7.57 9.45 9.33
C ILE A 299 6.81 9.88 10.59
N LEU A 300 7.33 10.83 11.35
CA LEU A 300 6.70 11.33 12.57
C LEU A 300 5.49 12.24 12.33
N THR A 301 5.36 12.84 11.15
CA THR A 301 4.23 13.73 10.80
C THR A 301 3.11 13.01 10.06
N ASN A 302 3.35 11.81 9.51
CA ASN A 302 2.29 10.98 8.95
C ASN A 302 1.54 10.22 10.06
N GLU A 303 0.45 10.81 10.57
CA GLU A 303 -0.32 10.26 11.69
C GLU A 303 -0.82 8.81 11.44
N THR A 304 -1.12 8.46 10.19
CA THR A 304 -1.59 7.11 9.83
C THR A 304 -0.47 6.08 9.92
N LEU A 305 0.73 6.43 9.45
CA LEU A 305 1.91 5.57 9.56
C LEU A 305 2.35 5.40 11.02
N VAL A 306 2.41 6.51 11.78
CA VAL A 306 2.71 6.46 13.22
C VAL A 306 1.69 5.61 13.95
N ARG A 307 0.39 5.75 13.63
CA ARG A 307 -0.68 4.94 14.22
C ARG A 307 -0.52 3.46 13.87
N ASN A 308 -0.19 3.12 12.63
CA ASN A 308 0.00 1.73 12.21
C ASN A 308 1.24 1.09 12.85
N ILE A 309 2.36 1.81 12.89
CA ILE A 309 3.59 1.38 13.58
C ILE A 309 3.32 1.23 15.07
N TYR A 310 2.64 2.20 15.70
CA TYR A 310 2.25 2.14 17.10
C TYR A 310 1.35 0.93 17.38
N LEU A 311 0.34 0.67 16.53
CA LEU A 311 -0.50 -0.51 16.66
C LEU A 311 0.27 -1.82 16.50
N GLN A 312 1.25 -1.89 15.59
CA GLN A 312 2.12 -3.05 15.46
C GLN A 312 3.00 -3.25 16.71
N ILE A 313 3.62 -2.18 17.23
CA ILE A 313 4.43 -2.23 18.45
C ILE A 313 3.58 -2.61 19.67
N VAL A 314 2.35 -2.10 19.79
CA VAL A 314 1.42 -2.47 20.86
C VAL A 314 0.98 -3.93 20.73
N ARG A 315 0.76 -4.41 19.50
CA ARG A 315 0.41 -5.82 19.25
C ARG A 315 1.58 -6.76 19.56
N HIS A 316 2.81 -6.35 19.24
CA HIS A 316 4.02 -7.13 19.54
C HIS A 316 4.37 -7.11 21.04
N SER A 317 4.24 -5.96 21.70
CA SER A 317 4.52 -5.81 23.14
C SER A 317 3.46 -6.50 24.00
N SER A 318 2.18 -6.47 23.60
CA SER A 318 1.15 -7.27 24.26
C SER A 318 1.43 -8.77 24.11
N SER A 319 1.76 -9.25 22.91
CA SER A 319 2.13 -10.67 22.68
C SER A 319 3.32 -11.11 23.53
N LEU A 320 4.37 -10.28 23.64
CA LEU A 320 5.53 -10.56 24.49
C LEU A 320 5.17 -10.55 25.98
N GLY A 321 4.25 -9.68 26.41
CA GLY A 321 3.72 -9.65 27.76
C GLY A 321 2.97 -10.95 28.14
N TRP A 322 2.14 -11.48 27.23
CA TRP A 322 1.45 -12.76 27.43
C TRP A 322 2.43 -13.93 27.52
N LEU A 323 3.44 -13.97 26.65
CA LEU A 323 4.51 -14.98 26.70
C LEU A 323 5.25 -14.95 28.05
N SER A 324 5.64 -13.76 28.51
CA SER A 324 6.29 -13.59 29.82
C SER A 324 5.39 -14.07 30.97
N CYS A 325 4.11 -13.69 30.98
CA CYS A 325 3.16 -14.12 32.01
C CYS A 325 2.96 -15.65 32.02
N LEU A 326 2.80 -16.27 30.85
CA LEU A 326 2.66 -17.72 30.72
C LEU A 326 3.90 -18.45 31.22
N THR A 327 5.10 -17.99 30.86
CA THR A 327 6.35 -18.60 31.36
C THR A 327 6.47 -18.51 32.87
N PHE A 328 6.08 -17.39 33.48
CA PHE A 328 6.08 -17.24 34.94
C PHE A 328 5.10 -18.21 35.61
N LEU A 329 3.88 -18.33 35.08
CA LEU A 329 2.88 -19.28 35.60
C LEU A 329 3.37 -20.73 35.49
N PHE A 330 3.95 -21.12 34.34
CA PHE A 330 4.53 -22.45 34.16
C PHE A 330 5.64 -22.74 35.19
N CYS A 331 6.52 -21.77 35.47
CA CYS A 331 7.54 -21.91 36.51
C CYS A 331 6.93 -22.11 37.90
N VAL A 332 5.90 -21.34 38.27
CA VAL A 332 5.21 -21.48 39.56
C VAL A 332 4.55 -22.85 39.69
N PHE A 333 3.79 -23.28 38.68
CA PHE A 333 3.13 -24.59 38.70
C PHE A 333 4.14 -25.74 38.74
N SER A 334 5.25 -25.65 38.01
CA SER A 334 6.31 -26.65 38.05
C SER A 334 6.94 -26.73 39.44
N CYS A 335 7.27 -25.59 40.07
CA CYS A 335 7.81 -25.56 41.42
C CYS A 335 6.83 -26.13 42.45
N CYS A 336 5.54 -25.74 42.39
CA CYS A 336 4.52 -26.30 43.26
C CYS A 336 4.35 -27.81 43.07
N GLY A 337 4.36 -28.29 41.82
CA GLY A 337 4.28 -29.71 41.50
C GLY A 337 5.45 -30.51 42.07
N ILE A 338 6.68 -29.99 41.97
CA ILE A 338 7.88 -30.62 42.56
C ILE A 338 7.77 -30.69 44.08
N VAL A 339 7.31 -29.61 44.72
CA VAL A 339 7.13 -29.57 46.19
C VAL A 339 6.07 -30.57 46.64
N ILE A 340 4.90 -30.61 45.98
CA ILE A 340 3.84 -31.57 46.29
C ILE A 340 4.34 -33.00 46.10
N TYR A 341 5.02 -33.28 44.98
CA TYR A 341 5.59 -34.60 44.71
C TYR A 341 6.60 -35.04 45.78
N ALA A 342 7.46 -34.12 46.24
CA ALA A 342 8.40 -34.38 47.33
C ALA A 342 7.68 -34.69 48.66
N PHE A 343 6.62 -33.95 49.00
CA PHE A 343 5.82 -34.22 50.19
C PHE A 343 5.09 -35.56 50.12
N SER A 344 4.52 -35.92 48.95
CA SER A 344 3.88 -37.23 48.76
C SER A 344 4.87 -38.38 48.91
N ARG A 345 6.11 -38.22 48.41
CA ARG A 345 7.20 -39.21 48.57
C ARG A 345 7.65 -39.36 50.03
N CYS A 346 7.74 -38.27 50.79
CA CYS A 346 8.12 -38.32 52.20
C CYS A 346 7.06 -39.03 53.07
N GLY A 347 5.78 -38.97 52.68
CA GLY A 347 4.69 -39.66 53.40
C GLY A 347 4.73 -41.19 53.27
N GLU A 348 5.08 -41.72 52.09
CA GLU A 348 5.17 -43.17 51.89
C GLU A 348 6.33 -43.82 52.66
N GLU A 349 7.40 -43.08 52.95
CA GLU A 349 8.59 -43.63 53.63
C GLU A 349 8.38 -43.76 55.15
N GLU A 350 7.45 -42.97 55.75
CA GLU A 350 7.04 -43.14 57.14
C GLU A 350 6.09 -44.34 57.36
N ASP A 351 5.18 -44.63 56.42
CA ASP A 351 4.29 -45.80 56.52
C ASP A 351 5.07 -47.13 56.36
N ILE A 352 6.11 -47.16 55.52
CA ILE A 352 7.00 -48.34 55.41
C ILE A 352 7.81 -48.55 56.70
N ARG A 353 8.25 -47.48 57.39
CA ARG A 353 8.92 -47.60 58.70
C ARG A 353 7.96 -48.06 59.79
N ARG A 354 6.75 -47.51 59.84
CA ARG A 354 5.76 -47.84 60.87
C ARG A 354 5.30 -49.30 60.78
N HIS A 355 5.14 -49.83 59.56
CA HIS A 355 4.85 -51.26 59.38
C HIS A 355 6.02 -52.19 59.72
N ARG A 356 7.27 -51.71 59.66
CA ARG A 356 8.44 -52.52 60.03
C ARG A 356 8.64 -52.62 61.55
N ASP A 357 8.34 -51.55 62.28
CA ASP A 357 8.53 -51.49 63.74
C ASP A 357 7.43 -52.23 64.53
N GLU A 358 6.23 -52.42 63.96
CA GLU A 358 5.19 -53.26 64.57
C GLU A 358 5.44 -54.77 64.38
N VAL A 359 6.14 -55.18 63.33
CA VAL A 359 6.42 -56.61 63.07
C VAL A 359 7.67 -57.10 63.84
N ILE A 360 8.56 -56.20 64.28
CA ILE A 360 9.82 -56.58 64.95
C ILE A 360 9.69 -56.57 66.50
N ASN A 361 8.66 -55.97 67.09
CA ASN A 361 8.49 -55.91 68.55
C ASN A 361 7.78 -57.12 69.20
N VAL A 362 7.57 -58.21 68.46
CA VAL A 362 7.15 -59.51 69.01
C VAL A 362 8.24 -60.54 68.76
N HIS A 363 9.45 -60.33 69.29
CA HIS A 363 10.29 -61.41 69.80
C HIS A 363 11.60 -60.89 70.38
N VAL A 364 11.92 -61.44 71.57
CA VAL A 364 13.26 -61.53 72.18
C VAL A 364 13.63 -60.43 73.19
N THR A 365 13.19 -60.72 74.40
CA THR A 365 13.84 -60.55 75.71
C THR A 365 15.38 -60.62 75.74
N SER A 366 15.94 -59.70 76.56
CA SER A 366 17.02 -59.93 77.55
C SER A 366 18.45 -60.21 77.06
N SER A 367 19.37 -59.24 77.22
CA SER A 367 20.43 -59.28 78.25
C SER A 367 21.49 -58.17 78.04
N ALA A 368 21.84 -57.54 79.17
CA ALA A 368 22.97 -56.69 79.56
C ALA A 368 24.22 -56.55 78.64
N SER A 369 24.77 -55.33 78.53
CA SER A 369 25.83 -54.77 79.42
C SER A 369 26.41 -53.44 78.88
N GLU A 370 26.52 -52.44 79.78
CA GLU A 370 27.53 -51.35 79.96
C GLU A 370 28.37 -50.84 78.76
N ALA A 371 28.79 -49.58 78.58
CA ALA A 371 28.61 -48.23 79.14
C ALA A 371 29.48 -47.27 78.20
N PRO A 372 29.85 -46.00 78.52
CA PRO A 372 29.27 -44.81 77.88
C PRO A 372 30.32 -43.81 77.28
N SER A 373 29.85 -42.57 77.02
CA SER A 373 30.56 -41.28 76.83
C SER A 373 30.79 -40.82 75.38
N SER A 374 30.78 -39.53 75.03
CA SER A 374 30.20 -38.32 75.60
C SER A 374 30.22 -37.22 74.52
N SER A 375 29.28 -36.27 74.63
CA SER A 375 29.43 -34.80 74.42
C SER A 375 30.01 -34.21 73.12
N THR A 376 29.68 -33.01 72.64
CA THR A 376 28.67 -31.95 72.87
C THR A 376 29.13 -30.78 71.98
N MET A 377 28.19 -30.15 71.27
CA MET A 377 28.12 -28.72 70.82
C MET A 377 29.31 -28.02 70.14
N SER A 378 29.09 -27.51 68.92
CA SER A 378 28.62 -26.15 68.57
C SER A 378 29.69 -25.05 68.72
N SER A 379 29.99 -24.34 67.63
CA SER A 379 29.43 -23.01 67.35
C SER A 379 30.23 -22.26 66.27
N MET A 380 29.50 -21.65 65.33
CA MET A 380 29.63 -20.31 64.71
C MET A 380 30.98 -19.55 64.88
N LYS A 381 31.51 -18.75 63.94
CA LYS A 381 30.88 -17.83 62.98
C LYS A 381 32.00 -17.19 62.10
N SER A 382 31.66 -16.88 60.85
CA SER A 382 32.03 -15.69 60.03
C SER A 382 33.35 -14.93 60.24
N SER A 383 34.10 -14.67 59.15
CA SER A 383 34.16 -13.33 58.49
C SER A 383 35.29 -13.19 57.44
N SER A 384 34.87 -12.87 56.22
CA SER A 384 35.36 -11.85 55.26
C SER A 384 36.84 -11.55 54.94
N SER A 385 37.07 -11.41 53.63
CA SER A 385 38.07 -10.59 52.89
C SER A 385 39.50 -11.17 52.86
N SER A 386 40.33 -11.03 51.82
CA SER A 386 40.45 -10.00 50.79
C SER A 386 41.50 -10.43 49.73
N THR A 387 41.40 -9.82 48.55
CA THR A 387 42.50 -9.36 47.65
C THR A 387 43.16 -10.24 46.58
N ARG A 388 43.12 -9.67 45.37
CA ARG A 388 44.16 -9.51 44.32
C ARG A 388 44.55 -10.77 43.51
N LYS A 389 44.69 -10.70 42.19
CA LYS A 389 45.07 -9.59 41.29
C LYS A 389 44.22 -9.57 40.03
#